data_AF-A0A6C2C484-F1
#
_entry.id   AF-A0A6C2C484-F1
#
_cell.length_a   1.000
_cell.length_b   1.000
_cell.length_c   1.000
_cell.angle_alpha   90.00
_cell.angle_beta   90.00
_cell.angle_gamma   90.00
#
_symmetry.space_group_name_H-M   'P 1'
#
loop_
_entity.id
_entity.type
_entity.pdbx_description
1 polymer ?
#
loop_
_entity_poly.entity_id
_entity_poly.type
_entity_poly.pdbx_seq_one_letter_code
_entity_poly.pdbx_strand_id
1 'polypeptide(L)'
;MHSIADWAPFVALNGAIHKLIDAIDRLTIQSPWLLQKEAVKYVRLSNNTFVALVDKGVIKKHSLDEYGIVKTLYNVKELDEWLLKQK
;
A
#
# COMPACT_ATOMS: atom_id res chain seq x y z
N MET A 1 -6.81 -50.57 5.81
CA MET A 1 -5.99 -49.63 6.60
C MET A 1 -5.22 -48.76 5.62
N HIS A 2 -5.67 -47.53 5.36
CA HIS A 2 -4.87 -46.59 4.55
C HIS A 2 -3.69 -46.12 5.38
N SER A 3 -2.48 -46.41 4.89
CA SER A 3 -1.23 -46.05 5.54
C SER A 3 -1.09 -44.52 5.59
N ILE A 4 -0.54 -44.01 6.69
CA ILE A 4 -0.15 -42.60 6.89
C ILE A 4 0.70 -41.99 5.75
N ALA A 5 1.28 -42.82 4.88
CA ALA A 5 1.98 -42.39 3.66
C ALA A 5 1.05 -41.82 2.56
N ASP A 6 -0.25 -42.15 2.58
CA ASP A 6 -1.23 -41.79 1.54
C ASP A 6 -1.65 -40.30 1.59
N TRP A 7 -1.27 -39.59 2.66
CA TRP A 7 -1.67 -38.20 2.94
C TRP A 7 -0.51 -37.21 2.77
N ALA A 8 0.71 -37.70 2.53
CA ALA A 8 1.89 -36.85 2.31
C ALA A 8 1.71 -35.83 1.16
N PRO A 9 1.06 -36.17 0.02
CA PRO A 9 0.81 -35.20 -1.05
C PRO A 9 -0.16 -34.09 -0.62
N PHE A 10 -1.19 -34.44 0.16
CA PHE A 10 -2.18 -33.49 0.68
C PHE A 10 -1.55 -32.52 1.69
N VAL A 11 -0.70 -33.03 2.59
CA VAL A 11 0.04 -32.21 3.56
C VAL A 11 1.03 -31.28 2.85
N ALA A 12 1.74 -31.76 1.83
CA ALA A 12 2.65 -30.95 1.02
C ALA A 12 1.92 -29.83 0.27
N LEU A 13 0.74 -30.13 -0.31
CA LEU A 13 -0.10 -29.15 -0.97
C LEU A 13 -0.60 -28.09 0.01
N ASN A 14 -1.09 -28.49 1.18
CA ASN A 14 -1.56 -27.56 2.21
C ASN A 14 -0.43 -26.64 2.69
N GLY A 15 0.78 -27.18 2.86
CA GLY A 15 1.96 -26.39 3.21
C GLY A 15 2.37 -25.40 2.10
N ALA A 16 2.23 -25.79 0.82
CA ALA A 16 2.49 -24.90 -0.31
C ALA A 16 1.45 -23.76 -0.38
N ILE A 17 0.17 -24.06 -0.14
CA ILE A 17 -0.90 -23.05 -0.09
C ILE A 17 -0.64 -22.04 1.04
N HIS A 18 -0.29 -22.48 2.25
CA HIS A 18 0.02 -21.56 3.34
C HIS A 18 1.25 -20.68 3.04
N LYS A 19 2.30 -21.22 2.42
CA LYS A 19 3.45 -20.41 1.98
C LYS A 19 3.09 -19.39 0.90
N LEU A 20 2.13 -19.72 0.02
CA LEU A 20 1.60 -18.79 -0.96
C LEU A 20 0.76 -17.69 -0.29
N ILE A 21 -0.06 -18.03 0.70
CA ILE A 21 -0.81 -17.04 1.50
C ILE A 21 0.17 -16.13 2.25
N ASP A 22 1.17 -16.68 2.93
CA ASP A 22 2.21 -15.88 3.61
C ASP A 22 2.99 -15.00 2.63
N ALA A 23 3.29 -15.51 1.43
CA ALA A 23 3.94 -14.73 0.38
C ALA A 23 2.99 -13.62 -0.13
N ILE A 24 1.70 -13.90 -0.29
CA ILE A 24 0.69 -12.92 -0.67
C ILE A 24 0.51 -11.88 0.43
N ASP A 25 0.48 -12.25 1.71
CA ASP A 25 0.40 -11.33 2.86
C ASP A 25 1.66 -10.45 2.98
N ARG A 26 2.83 -10.99 2.60
CA ARG A 26 4.07 -10.22 2.46
C ARG A 26 4.08 -9.35 1.19
N LEU A 27 3.38 -9.77 0.14
CA LEU A 27 3.21 -9.06 -1.15
C LEU A 27 2.04 -8.07 -1.14
N THR A 28 1.15 -8.10 -0.14
CA THR A 28 0.49 -6.92 0.43
C THR A 28 1.53 -6.05 1.13
N ILE A 29 2.64 -5.80 0.43
CA ILE A 29 3.23 -4.49 0.30
C ILE A 29 2.04 -3.56 0.16
N GLN A 30 1.71 -2.87 1.26
CA GLN A 30 0.86 -1.70 1.19
C GLN A 30 1.45 -0.87 0.06
N SER A 31 0.73 -0.78 -1.06
CA SER A 31 1.17 0.00 -2.21
C SER A 31 1.71 1.32 -1.64
N PRO A 32 2.96 1.71 -1.94
CA PRO A 32 3.52 2.95 -1.40
C PRO A 32 2.74 4.17 -1.91
N TRP A 33 1.76 3.96 -2.79
CA TRP A 33 0.85 4.93 -3.34
C TRP A 33 -0.49 4.89 -2.61
N LEU A 34 -0.80 6.00 -1.94
CA LEU A 34 -2.05 6.27 -1.24
C LEU A 34 -2.97 7.13 -2.10
N LEU A 35 -4.29 6.90 -1.99
CA LEU A 35 -5.29 7.86 -2.45
C LEU A 35 -5.34 9.08 -1.53
N GLN A 36 -5.94 10.18 -1.98
CA GLN A 36 -6.03 11.42 -1.18
C GLN A 36 -6.59 11.20 0.23
N LYS A 37 -7.68 10.44 0.37
CA LYS A 37 -8.29 10.16 1.68
C LYS A 37 -7.32 9.41 2.61
N GLU A 38 -6.54 8.49 2.06
CA GLU A 38 -5.57 7.69 2.81
C GLU A 38 -4.35 8.55 3.18
N ALA A 39 -3.86 9.38 2.26
CA ALA A 39 -2.77 10.31 2.49
C ALA A 39 -3.11 11.34 3.57
N VAL A 40 -4.31 11.93 3.54
CA VAL A 40 -4.82 12.85 4.59
C VAL A 40 -4.82 12.17 5.96
N LYS A 41 -5.32 10.92 6.02
CA LYS A 41 -5.35 10.12 7.25
C LYS A 41 -3.93 9.79 7.73
N TYR A 42 -3.02 9.50 6.81
CA TYR A 42 -1.62 9.18 7.09
C TYR A 42 -0.90 10.35 7.78
N VAL A 43 -0.99 11.56 7.21
CA VAL A 43 -0.32 12.75 7.77
C VAL A 43 -1.06 13.39 8.95
N ARG A 44 -2.28 12.92 9.26
CA ARG A 44 -3.13 13.40 10.36
C ARG A 44 -3.43 14.91 10.30
N LEU A 45 -3.71 15.42 9.11
CA LEU A 45 -4.11 16.82 8.89
C LEU A 45 -5.61 16.93 8.57
N SER A 46 -6.15 18.15 8.68
CA SER A 46 -7.45 18.42 8.09
C SER A 46 -7.36 18.33 6.56
N ASN A 47 -8.44 17.89 5.90
CA ASN A 47 -8.47 17.79 4.43
C ASN A 47 -8.18 19.15 3.76
N ASN A 48 -8.71 20.24 4.30
CA ASN A 48 -8.50 21.59 3.75
C ASN A 48 -7.03 22.01 3.83
N THR A 49 -6.37 21.71 4.95
CA THR A 49 -4.94 21.99 5.12
C THR A 49 -4.12 21.14 4.16
N PHE A 50 -4.44 19.86 4.02
CA PHE A 50 -3.75 18.97 3.09
C PHE A 50 -3.86 19.46 1.64
N VAL A 51 -5.07 19.82 1.19
CA VAL A 51 -5.29 20.37 -0.16
C VAL A 51 -4.50 21.65 -0.37
N ALA A 52 -4.52 22.58 0.61
CA ALA A 52 -3.74 23.81 0.51
C ALA A 52 -2.22 23.57 0.41
N LEU A 53 -1.69 22.54 1.08
CA LEU A 53 -0.28 22.16 1.00
C LEU A 53 0.06 21.51 -0.36
N VAL A 54 -0.85 20.72 -0.90
CA VAL A 54 -0.72 20.13 -2.24
C VAL A 54 -0.74 21.22 -3.31
N ASP A 55 -1.66 22.18 -3.23
CA ASP A 55 -1.78 23.27 -4.20
C ASP A 55 -0.61 24.24 -4.14
N LYS A 56 0.00 24.41 -2.96
CA LYS A 56 1.27 25.15 -2.78
C LYS A 56 2.50 24.37 -3.25
N GLY A 57 2.35 23.13 -3.71
CA GLY A 57 3.45 22.27 -4.14
C GLY A 57 4.33 21.73 -3.01
N VAL A 58 3.90 21.89 -1.75
CA VAL A 58 4.64 21.42 -0.58
C VAL A 58 4.53 19.90 -0.46
N ILE A 59 3.33 19.34 -0.66
CA ILE A 59 3.10 17.91 -0.75
C ILE A 59 2.99 17.55 -2.24
N LYS A 60 3.85 16.64 -2.70
CA LYS A 60 3.83 16.17 -4.08
C LYS A 60 2.61 15.28 -4.31
N LYS A 61 1.88 15.57 -5.40
CA LYS A 61 0.82 14.71 -5.94
C LYS A 61 1.31 14.13 -7.26
N HIS A 62 0.96 12.87 -7.52
CA HIS A 62 1.24 12.20 -8.78
C HIS A 62 -0.09 11.91 -9.46
N SER A 63 -0.31 12.53 -10.60
CA SER A 63 -1.54 12.40 -11.38
C SER A 63 -1.30 11.45 -12.55
N LEU A 64 -2.29 10.61 -12.84
CA LEU A 64 -2.30 9.74 -14.03
C LEU A 64 -3.19 10.32 -15.15
N ASP A 65 -3.59 11.58 -15.02
CA ASP A 65 -4.42 12.29 -16.00
C ASP A 65 -3.75 12.36 -17.37
N GLU A 66 -2.42 12.46 -17.41
CA GLU A 66 -1.62 12.41 -18.65
C GLU A 66 -1.82 11.10 -19.44
N TYR A 67 -2.29 10.03 -18.79
CA TYR A 67 -2.62 8.74 -19.41
C TYR A 67 -4.13 8.54 -19.60
N GLY A 68 -4.95 9.57 -19.41
CA GLY A 68 -6.41 9.50 -19.50
C GLY A 68 -7.08 8.88 -18.28
N ILE A 69 -6.35 8.69 -17.17
CA ILE A 69 -6.86 8.10 -15.94
C ILE A 69 -7.03 9.20 -14.90
N VAL A 70 -8.28 9.51 -14.52
CA VAL A 70 -8.58 10.51 -13.48
C VAL A 70 -8.26 9.92 -12.09
N LYS A 71 -6.97 9.82 -11.77
CA LYS A 71 -6.49 9.25 -10.52
C LYS A 71 -5.26 10.01 -10.04
N THR A 72 -5.32 10.45 -8.79
CA THR A 72 -4.22 11.12 -8.09
C THR A 72 -3.75 10.24 -6.94
N LEU A 73 -2.45 10.05 -6.86
CA LEU A 73 -1.76 9.21 -5.89
C LEU A 73 -0.68 10.00 -5.15
N TYR A 74 -0.39 9.55 -3.94
CA TYR A 74 0.59 10.17 -3.04
C TYR A 74 1.55 9.10 -2.54
N ASN A 75 2.86 9.35 -2.61
CA ASN A 75 3.85 8.37 -2.19
C ASN A 75 4.12 8.47 -0.68
N VAL A 76 4.03 7.35 0.05
CA VAL A 76 4.27 7.29 1.51
C VAL A 76 5.65 7.83 1.88
N LYS A 77 6.70 7.47 1.12
CA LYS A 77 8.07 7.92 1.41
C LYS A 77 8.20 9.44 1.28
N GLU A 78 7.56 10.04 0.28
CA GLU A 78 7.57 11.49 0.11
C GLU A 78 6.80 12.20 1.23
N LEU A 79 5.70 11.60 1.70
CA LEU A 79 4.96 12.10 2.85
C LEU A 79 5.79 12.02 4.13
N ASP A 80 6.54 10.94 4.35
CA ASP A 80 7.46 10.79 5.48
C ASP A 80 8.61 11.81 5.44
N GLU A 81 9.24 11.97 4.28
CA GLU A 81 10.30 12.97 4.07
C GLU A 81 9.77 14.38 4.36
N TRP A 82 8.54 14.67 3.95
CA TRP A 82 7.88 15.94 4.27
C TRP A 82 7.64 16.09 5.77
N LEU A 83 7.06 15.08 6.44
CA LEU A 83 6.80 15.08 7.89
C LEU A 83 8.07 15.28 8.72
N LEU A 84 9.18 14.65 8.32
CA LEU A 84 10.47 14.79 8.99
C LEU A 84 11.02 16.21 8.89
N LYS A 85 10.76 16.93 7.80
CA LYS A 85 11.19 18.33 7.61
C LYS A 85 10.38 19.35 8.43
N GLN A 86 9.24 18.94 9.01
CA GLN A 86 8.40 19.82 9.84
C GLN A 86 8.71 19.72 11.34
N LYS A 87 9.61 18.81 11.74
CA LYS A 87 10.10 18.68 13.12
C LYS A 87 11.35 19.54 13.34
#